data_AF-A0A6N7PV66-F1
#
_entry.id   AF-A0A6N7PV66-F1
#
_cell.length_a   1.000
_cell.length_b   1.000
_cell.length_c   1.000
_cell.angle_alpha   90.00
_cell.angle_beta   90.00
_cell.angle_gamma   90.00
#
_symmetry.space_group_name_H-M   'P 1'
#
loop_
_entity.id
_entity.type
_entity.pdbx_description
1 polymer ?
#
loop_
_entity_poly.entity_id
_entity_poly.type
_entity_poly.pdbx_seq_one_letter_code
_entity_poly.pdbx_strand_id
1 'polypeptide(L)'
;MHRDWLPLPVLAPVDPRCELAFEHLLRLFQQRRSGTTLAGMKVYSAVILNALVDALRTIYWFQNDLRSFLTRAGVPADVLGALPWGPGTYKRIIAQRLVDQLAGEPAVGMPILNGIIDSVVEMDEDMPHLVRLDDGKKKADDARRAVRALKDLLGRETIAERADRARREARTEAERSRVARIQRQRDLKALNDRFLALSMIPDDAASKRRRGFQFQELLRDLFALHDMDPRGSMARPGEQIDGSIVFDGSFLVVEAKWEAKPIEPKDVRDFQGKVQTKLDNTLGLFVSMSGFTDYAVEEAARSGRIYAVLMDGSDLAQVFQGLVDLTELLRRKLRHAAEYGRAMYHVGDD
;
A
#
# COMPACT_ATOMS: atom_id res chain seq x y z
N MET A 1 55.82 -9.07 30.83
CA MET A 1 55.74 -7.69 31.38
C MET A 1 55.22 -6.79 30.26
N HIS A 2 53.91 -6.88 30.00
CA HIS A 2 52.88 -5.91 30.39
C HIS A 2 53.08 -4.53 29.73
N ARG A 3 52.35 -4.32 28.63
CA ARG A 3 51.99 -3.00 28.12
C ARG A 3 50.61 -2.69 28.69
N ASP A 4 50.55 -1.68 29.55
CA ASP A 4 49.31 -1.17 30.13
C ASP A 4 48.54 -0.38 29.08
N TRP A 5 47.34 -0.87 28.77
CA TRP A 5 46.33 -0.15 28.00
C TRP A 5 45.54 0.74 28.96
N LEU A 6 45.49 2.04 28.67
CA LEU A 6 44.55 2.96 29.33
C LEU A 6 43.10 2.48 29.06
N PRO A 7 42.21 2.45 30.06
CA PRO A 7 40.83 2.05 29.83
C PRO A 7 40.07 3.12 29.04
N LEU A 8 39.32 2.67 28.03
CA LEU A 8 38.35 3.50 27.33
C LEU A 8 37.26 3.99 28.31
N PRO A 9 36.73 5.22 28.14
CA PRO A 9 35.67 5.71 29.00
C PRO A 9 34.42 4.82 28.85
N VAL A 10 33.92 4.33 29.97
CA VAL A 10 32.62 3.65 30.06
C VAL A 10 31.56 4.66 29.67
N LEU A 11 30.98 4.51 28.49
CA LEU A 11 29.77 5.22 28.10
C LEU A 11 28.67 4.86 29.10
N ALA A 12 28.17 5.86 29.83
CA ALA A 12 27.02 5.70 30.70
C ALA A 12 25.83 5.15 29.89
N PRO A 13 24.96 4.31 30.48
CA PRO A 13 23.79 3.79 29.79
C PRO A 13 22.90 4.97 29.37
N VAL A 14 22.62 5.05 28.07
CA VAL A 14 21.68 6.01 27.50
C VAL A 14 20.30 5.72 28.10
N ASP A 15 19.65 6.73 28.66
CA ASP A 15 18.30 6.63 29.24
C ASP A 15 17.34 5.97 28.23
N PRO A 16 16.64 4.87 28.57
CA PRO A 16 15.68 4.19 27.69
C PRO A 16 14.57 5.12 27.18
N ARG A 17 14.32 6.26 27.85
CA ARG A 17 13.36 7.28 27.42
C ARG A 17 13.87 8.13 26.24
N CYS A 18 15.19 8.26 26.08
CA CYS A 18 15.81 8.96 24.94
C CYS A 18 15.80 8.10 23.67
N GLU A 19 15.94 6.78 23.81
CA GLU A 19 15.89 5.84 22.68
C GLU A 19 14.47 5.72 22.10
N LEU A 20 13.46 5.73 22.97
CA LEU A 20 12.04 5.85 22.58
C LEU A 20 11.71 7.20 21.94
N ALA A 21 12.32 8.30 22.38
CA ALA A 21 12.13 9.61 21.76
C ALA A 21 12.81 9.71 20.38
N PHE A 22 13.96 9.07 20.19
CA PHE A 22 14.68 9.03 18.91
C PHE A 22 14.01 8.08 17.91
N GLU A 23 13.53 6.91 18.35
CA GLU A 23 12.69 6.01 17.54
C GLU A 23 11.33 6.63 17.20
N HIS A 24 10.73 7.39 18.11
CA HIS A 24 9.47 8.10 17.83
C HIS A 24 9.69 9.29 16.88
N LEU A 25 10.82 10.00 17.00
CA LEU A 25 11.22 11.04 16.03
C LEU A 25 11.60 10.45 14.68
N LEU A 26 12.29 9.30 14.62
CA LEU A 26 12.58 8.57 13.39
C LEU A 26 11.31 8.00 12.76
N ARG A 27 10.34 7.53 13.54
CA ARG A 27 9.02 7.11 13.06
C ARG A 27 8.19 8.29 12.58
N LEU A 28 8.27 9.46 13.21
CA LEU A 28 7.64 10.69 12.71
C LEU A 28 8.35 11.22 11.44
N PHE A 29 9.67 11.04 11.32
CA PHE A 29 10.44 11.36 10.11
C PHE A 29 10.20 10.35 8.96
N GLN A 30 9.99 9.08 9.28
CA GLN A 30 9.67 8.01 8.34
C GLN A 30 8.18 8.00 7.95
N GLN A 31 7.26 8.39 8.85
CA GLN A 31 5.84 8.59 8.54
C GLN A 31 5.58 9.86 7.74
N ARG A 32 6.44 10.90 7.85
CA ARG A 32 6.45 12.02 6.88
C ARG A 32 6.99 11.64 5.49
N ARG A 33 7.59 10.45 5.36
CA ARG A 33 7.86 9.78 4.08
C ARG A 33 6.81 8.70 3.77
N SER A 34 5.55 8.93 4.15
CA SER A 34 4.42 8.28 3.49
C SER A 34 4.53 8.57 2.00
N GLY A 35 4.96 7.54 1.26
CA GLY A 35 5.25 7.61 -0.15
C GLY A 35 4.05 8.09 -0.95
N THR A 36 4.03 9.39 -1.25
CA THR A 36 3.47 9.85 -2.50
C THR A 36 4.42 9.32 -3.57
N THR A 37 3.97 8.30 -4.29
CA THR A 37 4.61 7.80 -5.50
C THR A 37 5.06 8.98 -6.36
N LEU A 38 6.39 9.15 -6.54
CA LEU A 38 6.98 10.12 -7.49
C LEU A 38 6.57 9.84 -8.95
N ALA A 39 5.97 8.68 -9.21
CA ALA A 39 5.39 8.33 -10.49
C ALA A 39 4.13 9.17 -10.76
N GLY A 40 4.28 10.21 -11.57
CA GLY A 40 3.19 11.08 -12.02
C GLY A 40 3.29 12.53 -11.57
N MET A 41 4.30 12.90 -10.79
CA MET A 41 4.44 14.27 -10.31
C MET A 41 4.99 15.19 -11.39
N LYS A 42 4.22 16.23 -11.73
CA LYS A 42 4.55 17.22 -12.78
C LYS A 42 5.78 18.04 -12.35
N VAL A 43 6.83 18.02 -13.16
CA VAL A 43 8.03 18.85 -13.03
C VAL A 43 8.02 19.87 -14.16
N TYR A 44 8.07 21.17 -13.83
CA TYR A 44 8.11 22.23 -14.84
C TYR A 44 9.45 22.29 -15.56
N SER A 45 9.43 22.52 -16.87
CA SER A 45 10.65 22.75 -17.65
C SER A 45 11.36 24.02 -17.18
N ALA A 46 12.69 24.08 -17.38
CA ALA A 46 13.49 25.26 -17.05
C ALA A 46 12.98 26.54 -17.73
N VAL A 47 12.38 26.42 -18.92
CA VAL A 47 11.79 27.54 -19.66
C VAL A 47 10.57 28.11 -18.92
N ILE A 48 9.70 27.24 -18.39
CA ILE A 48 8.53 27.66 -17.60
C ILE A 48 8.97 28.28 -16.27
N LEU A 49 9.95 27.69 -15.59
CA LEU A 49 10.47 28.22 -14.33
C LEU A 49 11.10 29.61 -14.51
N ASN A 50 11.85 29.83 -15.58
CA ASN A 50 12.40 31.14 -15.90
C ASN A 50 11.31 32.18 -16.23
N ALA A 51 10.27 31.78 -16.97
CA ALA A 51 9.13 32.64 -17.25
C ALA A 51 8.37 33.03 -15.97
N LEU A 52 8.25 32.10 -15.00
CA LEU A 52 7.70 32.38 -13.69
C LEU A 52 8.55 33.41 -12.91
N VAL A 53 9.88 33.27 -12.91
CA VAL A 53 10.78 34.24 -12.29
C VAL A 53 10.59 35.64 -12.88
N ASP A 54 10.49 35.74 -14.21
CA ASP A 54 10.27 37.02 -14.88
C ASP A 54 8.88 37.62 -14.58
N ALA A 55 7.84 36.80 -14.44
CA ALA A 55 6.52 37.23 -14.00
C ALA A 55 6.57 37.76 -12.55
N LEU A 56 7.08 36.98 -11.60
CA LEU A 56 7.18 37.37 -10.18
C LEU A 56 7.98 38.66 -9.98
N ARG A 57 8.99 38.92 -10.82
CA ARG A 57 9.76 40.17 -10.79
C ARG A 57 8.93 41.40 -11.17
N THR A 58 7.93 41.24 -12.02
CA THR A 58 7.23 42.34 -12.71
C THR A 58 5.83 42.63 -12.16
N ILE A 59 5.14 41.62 -11.63
CA ILE A 59 3.73 41.73 -11.18
C ILE A 59 3.48 42.68 -9.99
N TYR A 60 4.50 43.00 -9.20
CA TYR A 60 4.42 43.99 -8.12
C TYR A 60 5.61 44.92 -8.14
N TRP A 61 5.42 46.21 -7.85
CA TRP A 61 6.52 47.17 -7.78
C TRP A 61 7.31 47.04 -6.48
N PHE A 62 6.64 47.06 -5.33
CA PHE A 62 7.28 46.99 -4.01
C PHE A 62 7.48 45.54 -3.54
N GLN A 63 8.58 45.29 -2.83
CA GLN A 63 8.90 43.96 -2.29
C GLN A 63 7.85 43.48 -1.27
N ASN A 64 7.27 44.39 -0.48
CA ASN A 64 6.27 44.04 0.53
C ASN A 64 4.98 43.51 -0.11
N ASP A 65 4.58 44.04 -1.27
CA ASP A 65 3.41 43.55 -1.99
C ASP A 65 3.67 42.17 -2.60
N LEU A 66 4.87 41.96 -3.17
CA LEU A 66 5.30 40.65 -3.66
C LEU A 66 5.33 39.62 -2.53
N ARG A 67 5.88 39.97 -1.36
CA ARG A 67 5.90 39.09 -0.17
C ARG A 67 4.48 38.74 0.29
N SER A 68 3.59 39.73 0.32
CA SER A 68 2.18 39.54 0.69
C SER A 68 1.45 38.63 -0.30
N PHE A 69 1.72 38.80 -1.60
CA PHE A 69 1.20 37.94 -2.65
C PHE A 69 1.68 36.50 -2.48
N LEU A 70 2.98 36.27 -2.32
CA LEU A 70 3.54 34.92 -2.16
C LEU A 70 3.00 34.23 -0.90
N THR A 71 2.79 34.99 0.18
CA THR A 71 2.15 34.48 1.40
C THR A 71 0.73 33.99 1.09
N ARG A 72 -0.06 34.77 0.34
CA ARG A 72 -1.44 34.40 -0.07
C ARG A 72 -1.47 33.26 -1.08
N ALA A 73 -0.45 33.13 -1.92
CA ALA A 73 -0.27 32.03 -2.87
C ALA A 73 0.14 30.70 -2.19
N GLY A 74 0.25 30.68 -0.85
CA GLY A 74 0.51 29.47 -0.07
C GLY A 74 1.99 29.16 0.14
N VAL A 75 2.90 30.13 -0.06
CA VAL A 75 4.33 29.93 0.24
C VAL A 75 4.54 29.92 1.76
N PRO A 76 5.16 28.86 2.33
CA PRO A 76 5.42 28.75 3.76
C PRO A 76 6.27 29.90 4.33
N ALA A 77 6.01 30.27 5.59
CA ALA A 77 6.65 31.42 6.24
C ALA A 77 8.16 31.25 6.46
N ASP A 78 8.60 30.02 6.69
CA ASP A 78 10.02 29.63 6.78
C ASP A 78 10.74 29.80 5.45
N VAL A 79 10.13 29.37 4.33
CA VAL A 79 10.66 29.58 2.98
C VAL A 79 10.75 31.08 2.68
N LEU A 80 9.70 31.85 2.96
CA LEU A 80 9.72 33.30 2.77
C LEU A 80 10.74 34.01 3.67
N GLY A 81 10.90 33.56 4.91
CA GLY A 81 11.83 34.14 5.88
C GLY A 81 13.30 34.00 5.47
N ALA A 82 13.63 32.94 4.73
CA ALA A 82 14.99 32.67 4.26
C ALA A 82 15.41 33.52 3.03
N LEU A 83 14.47 34.19 2.36
CA LEU A 83 14.76 34.99 1.17
C LEU A 83 15.41 36.35 1.53
N PRO A 84 16.28 36.89 0.67
CA PRO A 84 17.02 38.12 0.93
C PRO A 84 16.14 39.38 0.72
N TRP A 85 15.19 39.63 1.62
CA TRP A 85 14.36 40.83 1.58
C TRP A 85 15.13 42.07 2.01
N GLY A 86 14.69 43.24 1.54
CA GLY A 86 15.14 44.53 2.03
C GLY A 86 15.93 45.38 1.02
N PRO A 87 16.44 46.54 1.48
CA PRO A 87 17.18 47.48 0.66
C PRO A 87 18.42 46.84 0.05
N GLY A 88 18.72 47.15 -1.22
CA GLY A 88 19.88 46.61 -1.92
C GLY A 88 19.67 45.25 -2.61
N THR A 89 18.53 44.58 -2.38
CA THR A 89 18.19 43.35 -3.10
C THR A 89 17.16 43.59 -4.20
N TYR A 90 17.39 42.99 -5.37
CA TYR A 90 16.46 43.07 -6.50
C TYR A 90 15.42 41.93 -6.46
N LYS A 91 14.16 42.22 -6.81
CA LYS A 91 13.08 41.22 -6.90
C LYS A 91 13.42 40.00 -7.77
N ARG A 92 14.25 40.19 -8.80
CA ARG A 92 14.75 39.09 -9.64
C ARG A 92 15.50 38.04 -8.81
N ILE A 93 16.36 38.48 -7.89
CA ILE A 93 17.16 37.59 -7.04
C ILE A 93 16.25 36.85 -6.04
N ILE A 94 15.25 37.54 -5.51
CA ILE A 94 14.24 36.96 -4.60
C ILE A 94 13.44 35.88 -5.33
N ALA A 95 12.88 36.20 -6.50
CA ALA A 95 12.11 35.27 -7.31
C ALA A 95 12.94 34.06 -7.78
N GLN A 96 14.18 34.29 -8.22
CA GLN A 96 15.08 33.21 -8.63
C GLN A 96 15.39 32.26 -7.47
N ARG A 97 15.79 32.79 -6.31
CA ARG A 97 16.08 31.95 -5.13
C ARG A 97 14.87 31.15 -4.66
N LEU A 98 13.68 31.76 -4.68
CA LEU A 98 12.45 31.08 -4.33
C LEU A 98 12.18 29.91 -5.29
N VAL A 99 12.24 30.16 -6.60
CA VAL A 99 11.95 29.14 -7.61
C VAL A 99 12.99 28.03 -7.57
N ASP A 100 14.29 28.35 -7.44
CA ASP A 100 15.37 27.36 -7.34
C ASP A 100 15.24 26.49 -6.08
N GLN A 101 14.93 27.12 -4.93
CA GLN A 101 14.72 26.39 -3.68
C GLN A 101 13.55 25.41 -3.77
N LEU A 102 12.41 25.84 -4.33
CA LEU A 102 11.24 24.98 -4.50
C LEU A 102 11.46 23.90 -5.57
N ALA A 103 12.16 24.21 -6.65
CA ALA A 103 12.48 23.24 -7.70
C ALA A 103 13.51 22.20 -7.24
N GLY A 104 14.39 22.56 -6.29
CA GLY A 104 15.41 21.68 -5.72
C GLY A 104 14.86 20.53 -4.87
N GLU A 105 13.64 20.68 -4.34
CA GLU A 105 12.94 19.63 -3.58
C GLU A 105 11.55 19.33 -4.19
N PRO A 106 11.48 18.63 -5.34
CA PRO A 106 10.26 18.53 -6.12
C PRO A 106 9.05 18.08 -5.31
N ALA A 107 9.19 17.02 -4.49
CA ALA A 107 8.11 16.41 -3.69
C ALA A 107 7.30 17.41 -2.85
N VAL A 108 7.98 18.42 -2.30
CA VAL A 108 7.37 19.45 -1.44
C VAL A 108 7.16 20.75 -2.20
N GLY A 109 8.09 21.12 -3.07
CA GLY A 109 8.08 22.41 -3.74
C GLY A 109 7.15 22.52 -4.95
N MET A 110 6.84 21.42 -5.65
CA MET A 110 5.97 21.48 -6.84
C MET A 110 4.53 21.89 -6.55
N PRO A 111 3.86 21.39 -5.49
CA PRO A 111 2.55 21.90 -5.08
C PRO A 111 2.55 23.41 -4.79
N ILE A 112 3.63 23.91 -4.19
CA ILE A 112 3.79 25.35 -3.87
C ILE A 112 4.00 26.15 -5.16
N LEU A 113 4.86 25.68 -6.08
CA LEU A 113 5.06 26.28 -7.39
C LEU A 113 3.77 26.33 -8.20
N ASN A 114 2.91 25.30 -8.13
CA ASN A 114 1.58 25.33 -8.75
C ASN A 114 0.73 26.45 -8.17
N GLY A 115 0.62 26.55 -6.85
CA GLY A 115 -0.16 27.63 -6.19
C GLY A 115 0.33 29.02 -6.57
N ILE A 116 1.65 29.22 -6.70
CA ILE A 116 2.22 30.48 -7.19
C ILE A 116 1.82 30.72 -8.66
N ILE A 117 1.99 29.73 -9.54
CA ILE A 117 1.65 29.84 -10.97
C ILE A 117 0.17 30.16 -11.15
N ASP A 118 -0.71 29.44 -10.47
CA ASP A 118 -2.16 29.64 -10.54
C ASP A 118 -2.51 31.07 -10.09
N SER A 119 -1.95 31.52 -8.97
CA SER A 119 -2.12 32.89 -8.47
C SER A 119 -1.62 33.96 -9.44
N VAL A 120 -0.55 33.68 -10.20
CA VAL A 120 -0.01 34.60 -11.23
C VAL A 120 -0.90 34.61 -12.48
N VAL A 121 -1.41 33.45 -12.90
CA VAL A 121 -2.26 33.29 -14.09
C VAL A 121 -3.63 33.92 -13.90
N GLU A 122 -4.16 33.87 -12.67
CA GLU A 122 -5.44 34.46 -12.27
C GLU A 122 -5.36 35.99 -12.02
N MET A 123 -4.18 36.59 -12.09
CA MET A 123 -4.05 38.05 -11.91
C MET A 123 -4.87 38.82 -12.94
N ASP A 124 -5.48 39.91 -12.48
CA ASP A 124 -6.20 40.88 -13.30
C ASP A 124 -5.30 41.45 -14.41
N GLU A 125 -5.74 41.31 -15.66
CA GLU A 125 -4.99 41.75 -16.85
C GLU A 125 -4.80 43.27 -16.89
N ASP A 126 -5.70 44.04 -16.28
CA ASP A 126 -5.61 45.49 -16.23
C ASP A 126 -4.52 45.98 -15.26
N MET A 127 -4.06 45.12 -14.35
CA MET A 127 -3.00 45.39 -13.36
C MET A 127 -3.20 46.74 -12.63
N PRO A 128 -4.39 46.98 -12.03
CA PRO A 128 -4.78 48.30 -11.53
C PRO A 128 -3.83 48.84 -10.45
N HIS A 129 -3.20 47.97 -9.65
CA HIS A 129 -2.21 48.33 -8.64
C HIS A 129 -0.90 48.87 -9.23
N LEU A 130 -0.54 48.49 -10.45
CA LEU A 130 0.64 49.01 -11.15
C LEU A 130 0.32 50.30 -11.91
N VAL A 131 -0.86 50.39 -12.52
CA VAL A 131 -1.28 51.56 -13.31
C VAL A 131 -1.29 52.84 -12.49
N ARG A 132 -1.57 52.75 -11.19
CA ARG A 132 -1.63 53.89 -10.24
C ARG A 132 -0.26 54.47 -9.85
N LEU A 133 0.84 53.85 -10.28
CA LEU A 133 2.21 54.30 -9.97
C LEU A 133 2.73 55.26 -11.04
N ASP A 134 3.82 55.97 -10.73
CA ASP A 134 4.61 56.68 -11.75
C ASP A 134 5.11 55.70 -12.82
N ASP A 135 5.00 56.09 -14.10
CA ASP A 135 5.18 55.21 -15.26
C ASP A 135 4.35 53.92 -15.20
N GLY A 136 3.21 53.96 -14.50
CA GLY A 136 2.39 52.79 -14.18
C GLY A 136 1.90 52.01 -15.40
N LYS A 137 1.59 52.71 -16.49
CA LYS A 137 1.21 52.08 -17.77
C LYS A 137 2.31 51.16 -18.31
N LYS A 138 3.56 51.63 -18.33
CA LYS A 138 4.71 50.85 -18.77
C LYS A 138 4.96 49.64 -17.86
N LYS A 139 4.88 49.83 -16.54
CA LYS A 139 5.02 48.75 -15.55
C LYS A 139 3.94 47.67 -15.72
N ALA A 140 2.69 48.09 -15.94
CA ALA A 140 1.57 47.20 -16.21
C ALA A 140 1.75 46.45 -17.54
N ASP A 141 2.22 47.12 -18.59
CA ASP A 141 2.53 46.49 -19.88
C ASP A 141 3.64 45.43 -19.76
N ASP A 142 4.70 45.72 -18.99
CA ASP A 142 5.80 44.79 -18.75
C ASP A 142 5.32 43.54 -17.99
N ALA A 143 4.49 43.72 -16.95
CA ALA A 143 3.89 42.63 -16.19
C ALA A 143 2.95 41.78 -17.06
N ARG A 144 2.07 42.41 -17.85
CA ARG A 144 1.19 41.72 -18.81
C ARG A 144 1.98 40.84 -19.78
N ARG A 145 3.07 41.36 -20.35
CA ARG A 145 3.90 40.59 -21.28
C ARG A 145 4.55 39.37 -20.61
N ALA A 146 5.04 39.54 -19.37
CA ALA A 146 5.64 38.43 -18.62
C ALA A 146 4.60 37.34 -18.26
N VAL A 147 3.42 37.74 -17.79
CA VAL A 147 2.33 36.81 -17.45
C VAL A 147 1.80 36.11 -18.71
N ARG A 148 1.64 36.83 -19.84
CA ARG A 148 1.22 36.22 -21.11
C ARG A 148 2.25 35.21 -21.62
N ALA A 149 3.54 35.53 -21.56
CA ALA A 149 4.60 34.59 -21.94
C ALA A 149 4.56 33.31 -21.09
N LEU A 150 4.31 33.42 -19.78
CA LEU A 150 4.09 32.27 -18.91
C LEU A 150 2.84 31.47 -19.31
N LYS A 151 1.70 32.13 -19.54
CA LYS A 151 0.45 31.49 -19.99
C LYS A 151 0.65 30.74 -21.32
N ASP A 152 1.33 31.34 -22.29
CA ASP A 152 1.62 30.73 -23.59
C ASP A 152 2.49 29.47 -23.45
N LEU A 153 3.53 29.52 -22.61
CA LEU A 153 4.39 28.38 -22.34
C LEU A 153 3.64 27.25 -21.60
N LEU A 154 2.76 27.59 -20.65
CA LEU A 154 1.89 26.63 -19.97
C LEU A 154 0.86 26.01 -20.92
N GLY A 155 0.40 26.76 -21.93
CA GLY A 155 -0.52 26.29 -22.97
C GLY A 155 0.13 25.42 -24.05
N ARG A 156 1.42 25.60 -24.31
CA ARG A 156 2.22 24.76 -25.24
C ARG A 156 2.47 23.34 -24.72
N GLU A 157 2.40 23.11 -23.41
CA GLU A 157 2.20 21.77 -22.84
C GLU A 157 0.69 21.49 -22.79
N THR A 158 0.11 20.94 -23.86
CA THR A 158 -1.35 20.96 -24.00
C THR A 158 -2.04 20.03 -22.98
N ILE A 159 -3.17 20.49 -22.44
CA ILE A 159 -4.12 19.64 -21.69
C ILE A 159 -4.52 18.40 -22.52
N ALA A 160 -4.56 18.54 -23.85
CA ALA A 160 -4.82 17.45 -24.79
C ALA A 160 -3.73 16.36 -24.75
N GLU A 161 -2.44 16.72 -24.75
CA GLU A 161 -1.34 15.75 -24.61
C GLU A 161 -1.32 15.09 -23.23
N ARG A 162 -1.70 15.82 -22.17
CA ARG A 162 -1.87 15.26 -20.82
C ARG A 162 -3.03 14.25 -20.78
N ALA A 163 -4.17 14.58 -21.39
CA ALA A 163 -5.32 13.69 -21.50
C ALA A 163 -5.01 12.44 -22.34
N ASP A 164 -4.29 12.59 -23.45
CA ASP A 164 -3.91 11.47 -24.30
C ASP A 164 -2.90 10.53 -23.63
N ARG A 165 -1.94 11.06 -22.87
CA ARG A 165 -1.01 10.25 -22.08
C ARG A 165 -1.76 9.46 -21.00
N ALA A 166 -2.61 10.13 -20.22
CA ALA A 166 -3.42 9.48 -19.19
C ALA A 166 -4.34 8.40 -19.79
N ARG A 167 -4.94 8.65 -20.96
CA ARG A 167 -5.75 7.65 -21.68
C ARG A 167 -4.93 6.44 -22.13
N ARG A 168 -3.70 6.66 -22.62
CA ARG A 168 -2.79 5.57 -23.02
C ARG A 168 -2.37 4.73 -21.81
N GLU A 169 -2.00 5.37 -20.70
CA GLU A 169 -1.63 4.71 -19.45
C GLU A 169 -2.81 3.91 -18.88
N ALA A 170 -3.99 4.51 -18.81
CA ALA A 170 -5.22 3.83 -18.40
C ALA A 170 -5.56 2.64 -19.31
N ARG A 171 -5.38 2.76 -20.64
CA ARG A 171 -5.57 1.65 -21.57
C ARG A 171 -4.57 0.53 -21.35
N THR A 172 -3.30 0.85 -21.11
CA THR A 172 -2.27 -0.17 -20.83
C THR A 172 -2.52 -0.88 -19.51
N GLU A 173 -2.96 -0.17 -18.48
CA GLU A 173 -3.27 -0.75 -17.17
C GLU A 173 -4.53 -1.62 -17.23
N ALA A 174 -5.57 -1.15 -17.94
CA ALA A 174 -6.78 -1.93 -18.19
C ALA A 174 -6.46 -3.21 -18.98
N GLU A 175 -5.57 -3.16 -19.96
CA GLU A 175 -5.15 -4.34 -20.70
C GLU A 175 -4.34 -5.31 -19.85
N ARG A 176 -3.39 -4.82 -19.04
CA ARG A 176 -2.64 -5.65 -18.07
C ARG A 176 -3.57 -6.33 -17.07
N SER A 177 -4.49 -5.57 -16.49
CA SER A 177 -5.52 -6.07 -15.56
C SER A 177 -6.43 -7.09 -16.24
N ARG A 178 -6.80 -6.87 -17.51
CA ARG A 178 -7.61 -7.82 -18.30
C ARG A 178 -6.88 -9.13 -18.53
N VAL A 179 -5.61 -9.07 -18.96
CA VAL A 179 -4.76 -10.24 -19.19
C VAL A 179 -4.55 -11.01 -17.88
N ALA A 180 -4.23 -10.31 -16.78
CA ALA A 180 -4.07 -10.93 -15.46
C ALA A 180 -5.36 -11.62 -14.98
N ARG A 181 -6.53 -11.00 -15.18
CA ARG A 181 -7.83 -11.61 -14.84
C ARG A 181 -8.10 -12.88 -15.65
N ILE A 182 -7.85 -12.84 -16.96
CA ILE A 182 -8.01 -14.01 -17.84
C ILE A 182 -7.07 -15.14 -17.40
N GLN A 183 -5.81 -14.81 -17.10
CA GLN A 183 -4.82 -15.78 -16.65
C GLN A 183 -5.25 -16.41 -15.31
N ARG A 184 -5.63 -15.60 -14.31
CA ARG A 184 -6.12 -16.08 -13.02
C ARG A 184 -7.34 -17.00 -13.18
N GLN A 185 -8.29 -16.65 -14.04
CA GLN A 185 -9.47 -17.49 -14.31
C GLN A 185 -9.09 -18.83 -14.95
N ARG A 186 -8.10 -18.84 -15.84
CA ARG A 186 -7.57 -20.06 -16.46
C ARG A 186 -6.87 -20.94 -15.43
N ASP A 187 -6.06 -20.36 -14.54
CA ASP A 187 -5.34 -21.09 -13.50
C ASP A 187 -6.32 -21.70 -12.48
N LEU A 188 -7.33 -20.94 -12.05
CA LEU A 188 -8.39 -21.45 -11.17
C LEU A 188 -9.16 -22.61 -11.84
N LYS A 189 -9.48 -22.49 -13.14
CA LYS A 189 -10.10 -23.58 -13.89
C LYS A 189 -9.21 -24.84 -13.90
N ALA A 190 -7.90 -24.69 -14.12
CA ALA A 190 -6.98 -25.82 -14.12
C ALA A 190 -6.90 -26.51 -12.75
N LEU A 191 -6.95 -25.73 -11.65
CA LEU A 191 -7.06 -26.28 -10.30
C LEU A 191 -8.40 -27.00 -10.08
N ASN A 192 -9.51 -26.44 -10.56
CA ASN A 192 -10.82 -27.10 -10.50
C ASN A 192 -10.84 -28.43 -11.28
N ASP A 193 -10.24 -28.48 -12.47
CA ASP A 193 -10.14 -29.71 -13.25
C ASP A 193 -9.34 -30.79 -12.48
N ARG A 194 -8.26 -30.41 -11.79
CA ARG A 194 -7.49 -31.30 -10.90
C ARG A 194 -8.32 -31.75 -9.70
N PHE A 195 -9.06 -30.84 -9.07
CA PHE A 195 -9.96 -31.13 -7.95
C PHE A 195 -11.00 -32.19 -8.31
N LEU A 196 -11.65 -32.05 -9.47
CA LEU A 196 -12.61 -33.03 -9.98
C LEU A 196 -11.95 -34.38 -10.26
N ALA A 197 -10.73 -34.39 -10.83
CA ALA A 197 -10.00 -35.62 -11.08
C ALA A 197 -9.67 -36.40 -9.80
N LEU A 198 -9.39 -35.72 -8.67
CA LEU A 198 -9.17 -36.38 -7.37
C LEU A 198 -10.40 -37.16 -6.89
N SER A 199 -11.59 -36.64 -7.19
CA SER A 199 -12.86 -37.28 -6.83
C SER A 199 -13.12 -38.57 -7.61
N MET A 200 -12.44 -38.76 -8.74
CA MET A 200 -12.56 -39.96 -9.59
C MET A 200 -11.56 -41.08 -9.19
N ILE A 201 -10.67 -40.82 -8.24
CA ILE A 201 -9.68 -41.80 -7.77
C ILE A 201 -10.39 -42.88 -6.92
N PRO A 202 -10.18 -44.18 -7.20
CA PRO A 202 -10.78 -45.28 -6.43
C PRO A 202 -10.46 -45.24 -4.93
N ASP A 203 -11.31 -45.84 -4.11
CA ASP A 203 -11.21 -45.75 -2.65
C ASP A 203 -10.39 -46.87 -1.98
N ASP A 204 -9.45 -47.48 -2.72
CA ASP A 204 -8.51 -48.45 -2.16
C ASP A 204 -7.38 -47.77 -1.35
N ALA A 205 -6.69 -48.54 -0.50
CA ALA A 205 -5.72 -47.98 0.46
C ALA A 205 -4.53 -47.27 -0.18
N ALA A 206 -4.05 -47.73 -1.34
CA ALA A 206 -2.93 -47.08 -2.03
C ALA A 206 -3.41 -45.78 -2.68
N SER A 207 -4.57 -45.82 -3.33
CA SER A 207 -5.21 -44.66 -3.95
C SER A 207 -5.61 -43.58 -2.94
N LYS A 208 -6.05 -43.95 -1.73
CA LYS A 208 -6.34 -43.01 -0.62
C LYS A 208 -5.14 -42.16 -0.24
N ARG A 209 -3.99 -42.80 0.00
CA ARG A 209 -2.75 -42.09 0.35
C ARG A 209 -2.31 -41.15 -0.77
N ARG A 210 -2.38 -41.62 -2.02
CA ARG A 210 -2.05 -40.80 -3.20
C ARG A 210 -2.99 -39.61 -3.32
N ARG A 211 -4.29 -39.80 -3.13
CA ARG A 211 -5.30 -38.73 -3.18
C ARG A 211 -5.07 -37.69 -2.09
N GLY A 212 -4.76 -38.11 -0.85
CA GLY A 212 -4.41 -37.21 0.24
C GLY A 212 -3.19 -36.34 -0.07
N PHE A 213 -2.11 -36.94 -0.57
CA PHE A 213 -0.92 -36.18 -0.97
C PHE A 213 -1.22 -35.18 -2.10
N GLN A 214 -1.92 -35.62 -3.16
CA GLN A 214 -2.29 -34.73 -4.26
C GLN A 214 -3.25 -33.62 -3.84
N PHE A 215 -4.08 -33.86 -2.83
CA PHE A 215 -4.95 -32.84 -2.25
C PHE A 215 -4.16 -31.76 -1.49
N GLN A 216 -3.14 -32.15 -0.72
CA GLN A 216 -2.25 -31.19 -0.06
C GLN A 216 -1.52 -30.31 -1.08
N GLU A 217 -1.04 -30.89 -2.19
CA GLU A 217 -0.43 -30.13 -3.28
C GLU A 217 -1.43 -29.20 -3.96
N LEU A 218 -2.66 -29.66 -4.20
CA LEU A 218 -3.72 -28.86 -4.79
C LEU A 218 -4.04 -27.63 -3.93
N LEU A 219 -4.16 -27.81 -2.60
CA LEU A 219 -4.40 -26.72 -1.66
C LEU A 219 -3.24 -25.73 -1.63
N ARG A 220 -2.00 -26.22 -1.63
CA ARG A 220 -0.81 -25.36 -1.71
C ARG A 220 -0.85 -24.49 -2.97
N ASP A 221 -1.15 -25.07 -4.12
CA ASP A 221 -1.21 -24.33 -5.38
C ASP A 221 -2.38 -23.33 -5.40
N LEU A 222 -3.51 -23.68 -4.79
CA LEU A 222 -4.63 -22.76 -4.59
C LEU A 222 -4.24 -21.58 -3.69
N PHE A 223 -3.60 -21.82 -2.54
CA PHE A 223 -3.13 -20.76 -1.66
C PHE A 223 -2.10 -19.84 -2.35
N ALA A 224 -1.23 -20.41 -3.19
CA ALA A 224 -0.28 -19.63 -3.99
C ALA A 224 -0.99 -18.74 -5.02
N LEU A 225 -2.05 -19.23 -5.66
CA LEU A 225 -2.87 -18.43 -6.60
C LEU A 225 -3.52 -17.21 -5.92
N HIS A 226 -3.78 -17.31 -4.62
CA HIS A 226 -4.34 -16.24 -3.78
C HIS A 226 -3.27 -15.48 -2.96
N ASP A 227 -1.99 -15.59 -3.32
CA ASP A 227 -0.88 -14.84 -2.73
C ASP A 227 -0.68 -15.06 -1.21
N MET A 228 -0.99 -16.26 -0.70
CA MET A 228 -0.95 -16.58 0.75
C MET A 228 0.38 -17.20 1.24
N ASP A 229 1.47 -17.06 0.48
CA ASP A 229 2.82 -17.60 0.80
C ASP A 229 2.82 -19.02 1.42
N PRO A 230 2.31 -20.05 0.71
CA PRO A 230 2.15 -21.38 1.29
C PRO A 230 3.49 -22.12 1.44
N ARG A 231 3.66 -22.76 2.59
CA ARG A 231 4.77 -23.69 2.86
C ARG A 231 4.26 -25.12 2.94
N GLY A 232 5.04 -26.03 2.36
CA GLY A 232 4.75 -27.46 2.38
C GLY A 232 4.87 -28.10 3.76
N SER A 233 4.68 -29.42 3.80
CA SER A 233 4.65 -30.18 5.04
C SER A 233 5.92 -30.01 5.88
N MET A 234 5.72 -29.87 7.19
CA MET A 234 6.79 -29.70 8.16
C MET A 234 6.68 -30.81 9.19
N ALA A 235 7.76 -31.58 9.34
CA ALA A 235 7.86 -32.64 10.33
C ALA A 235 8.81 -32.22 11.46
N ARG A 236 8.35 -32.35 12.71
CA ARG A 236 9.17 -32.32 13.93
C ARG A 236 9.03 -33.67 14.64
N PRO A 237 9.97 -34.06 15.53
CA PRO A 237 9.81 -35.30 16.30
C PRO A 237 8.47 -35.33 17.03
N GLY A 238 7.58 -36.25 16.65
CA GLY A 238 6.26 -36.41 17.25
C GLY A 238 5.14 -35.50 16.70
N GLU A 239 5.42 -34.61 15.74
CA GLU A 239 4.42 -33.69 15.18
C GLU A 239 4.59 -33.53 13.66
N GLN A 240 3.52 -33.76 12.90
CA GLN A 240 3.45 -33.48 11.47
C GLN A 240 2.28 -32.54 11.19
N ILE A 241 2.56 -31.47 10.43
CA ILE A 241 1.56 -30.57 9.87
C ILE A 241 1.69 -30.56 8.35
N ASP A 242 0.55 -30.47 7.65
CA ASP A 242 0.51 -30.57 6.19
C ASP A 242 1.03 -29.31 5.50
N GLY A 243 0.92 -28.16 6.16
CA GLY A 243 1.53 -26.93 5.69
C GLY A 243 1.22 -25.72 6.56
N SER A 244 1.55 -24.54 6.05
CA SER A 244 1.17 -23.26 6.65
C SER A 244 1.05 -22.17 5.59
N ILE A 245 0.24 -21.15 5.87
CA ILE A 245 0.07 -19.96 5.01
C ILE A 245 0.19 -18.67 5.83
N VAL A 246 0.44 -17.57 5.14
CA VAL A 246 0.33 -16.21 5.68
C VAL A 246 -0.93 -15.57 5.14
N PHE A 247 -1.81 -15.11 6.03
CA PHE A 247 -3.09 -14.54 5.66
C PHE A 247 -3.43 -13.33 6.53
N ASP A 248 -3.65 -12.17 5.90
CA ASP A 248 -3.98 -10.90 6.57
C ASP A 248 -3.08 -10.59 7.80
N GLY A 249 -1.77 -10.83 7.67
CA GLY A 249 -0.78 -10.60 8.73
C GLY A 249 -0.73 -11.66 9.83
N SER A 250 -1.49 -12.73 9.71
CA SER A 250 -1.53 -13.86 10.65
C SER A 250 -0.95 -15.13 10.02
N PHE A 251 -0.47 -16.05 10.86
CA PHE A 251 0.02 -17.37 10.42
C PHE A 251 -1.08 -18.40 10.62
N LEU A 252 -1.44 -19.13 9.55
CA LEU A 252 -2.36 -20.26 9.66
C LEU A 252 -1.61 -21.56 9.40
N VAL A 253 -1.64 -22.48 10.36
CA VAL A 253 -1.22 -23.88 10.16
C VAL A 253 -2.34 -24.61 9.45
N VAL A 254 -2.01 -25.44 8.46
CA VAL A 254 -3.00 -26.15 7.65
C VAL A 254 -2.91 -27.66 7.91
N GLU A 255 -4.06 -28.28 8.10
CA GLU A 255 -4.27 -29.73 8.07
C GLU A 255 -5.32 -30.05 7.01
N ALA A 256 -5.08 -31.05 6.17
CA ALA A 256 -5.93 -31.38 5.03
C ALA A 256 -6.23 -32.88 4.97
N LYS A 257 -7.50 -33.25 5.04
CA LYS A 257 -7.95 -34.65 4.97
C LYS A 257 -8.92 -34.89 3.81
N TRP A 258 -8.62 -35.91 3.01
CA TRP A 258 -9.52 -36.47 1.99
C TRP A 258 -9.93 -37.89 2.37
N GLU A 259 -10.80 -37.98 3.37
CA GLU A 259 -11.39 -39.24 3.84
C GLU A 259 -12.85 -39.37 3.39
N ALA A 260 -13.39 -40.59 3.41
CA ALA A 260 -14.79 -40.82 3.03
C ALA A 260 -15.76 -40.49 4.18
N LYS A 261 -15.28 -40.55 5.43
CA LYS A 261 -16.08 -40.28 6.63
C LYS A 261 -15.80 -38.87 7.14
N PRO A 262 -16.78 -38.18 7.73
CA PRO A 262 -16.55 -36.89 8.38
C PRO A 262 -15.51 -37.00 9.50
N ILE A 263 -14.85 -35.89 9.80
CA ILE A 263 -13.83 -35.82 10.84
C ILE A 263 -14.46 -35.98 12.23
N GLU A 264 -13.80 -36.78 13.06
CA GLU A 264 -14.20 -37.09 14.43
C GLU A 264 -13.56 -36.12 15.43
N PRO A 265 -14.13 -35.94 16.64
CA PRO A 265 -13.62 -35.01 17.65
C PRO A 265 -12.15 -35.22 18.02
N LYS A 266 -11.67 -36.47 17.96
CA LYS A 266 -10.28 -36.81 18.26
C LYS A 266 -9.31 -36.08 17.33
N ASP A 267 -9.59 -36.07 16.03
CA ASP A 267 -8.70 -35.42 15.05
C ASP A 267 -8.67 -33.90 15.25
N VAL A 268 -9.81 -33.29 15.60
CA VAL A 268 -9.88 -31.86 15.93
C VAL A 268 -9.03 -31.54 17.16
N ARG A 269 -9.15 -32.34 18.23
CA ARG A 269 -8.30 -32.19 19.43
C ARG A 269 -6.83 -32.31 19.12
N ASP A 270 -6.46 -33.33 18.36
CA ASP A 270 -5.07 -33.58 17.97
C ASP A 270 -4.52 -32.37 17.22
N PHE A 271 -5.26 -31.84 16.24
CA PHE A 271 -4.86 -30.65 15.48
C PHE A 271 -4.81 -29.37 16.34
N GLN A 272 -5.80 -29.12 17.19
CA GLN A 272 -5.78 -27.97 18.10
C GLN A 272 -4.59 -28.01 19.04
N GLY A 273 -4.23 -29.20 19.53
CA GLY A 273 -3.01 -29.40 20.33
C GLY A 273 -1.75 -28.97 19.57
N LYS A 274 -1.65 -29.31 18.27
CA LYS A 274 -0.54 -28.85 17.40
C LYS A 274 -0.50 -27.32 17.31
N VAL A 275 -1.64 -26.67 17.06
CA VAL A 275 -1.74 -25.21 16.91
C VAL A 275 -1.38 -24.48 18.21
N GLN A 276 -1.81 -25.00 19.37
CA GLN A 276 -1.52 -24.41 20.69
C GLN A 276 -0.02 -24.37 21.04
N THR A 277 0.80 -25.22 20.41
CA THR A 277 2.26 -25.18 20.60
C THR A 277 2.97 -24.13 19.74
N LYS A 278 2.24 -23.34 18.95
CA LYS A 278 2.78 -22.31 18.06
C LYS A 278 2.74 -20.93 18.71
N LEU A 279 3.16 -19.89 17.96
CA LEU A 279 3.13 -18.50 18.44
C LEU A 279 1.68 -18.11 18.80
N ASP A 280 1.49 -17.23 19.77
CA ASP A 280 0.16 -16.85 20.29
C ASP A 280 -0.83 -16.35 19.22
N ASN A 281 -0.32 -15.79 18.12
CA ASN A 281 -1.12 -15.29 16.98
C ASN A 281 -1.18 -16.28 15.80
N THR A 282 -0.85 -17.55 16.02
CA THR A 282 -1.02 -18.62 15.03
C THR A 282 -2.41 -19.26 15.20
N LEU A 283 -3.14 -19.36 14.09
CA LEU A 283 -4.42 -20.05 14.00
C LEU A 283 -4.27 -21.33 13.17
N GLY A 284 -5.27 -22.19 13.21
CA GLY A 284 -5.38 -23.37 12.37
C GLY A 284 -6.43 -23.21 11.27
N LEU A 285 -6.20 -23.86 10.14
CA LEU A 285 -7.18 -24.14 9.11
C LEU A 285 -7.24 -25.65 8.92
N PHE A 286 -8.36 -26.26 9.30
CA PHE A 286 -8.57 -27.69 9.06
C PHE A 286 -9.52 -27.86 7.88
N VAL A 287 -9.01 -28.42 6.79
CA VAL A 287 -9.75 -28.69 5.55
C VAL A 287 -10.13 -30.17 5.48
N SER A 288 -11.42 -30.48 5.37
CA SER A 288 -11.93 -31.86 5.24
C SER A 288 -12.90 -32.02 4.08
N MET A 289 -12.62 -32.91 3.13
CA MET A 289 -13.54 -33.14 2.01
C MET A 289 -14.91 -33.69 2.41
N SER A 290 -14.96 -34.54 3.43
CA SER A 290 -16.17 -35.15 3.97
C SER A 290 -16.81 -34.33 5.10
N GLY A 291 -16.28 -33.14 5.38
CA GLY A 291 -16.74 -32.28 6.47
C GLY A 291 -16.38 -32.83 7.85
N PHE A 292 -17.17 -32.42 8.84
CA PHE A 292 -16.95 -32.66 10.27
C PHE A 292 -18.24 -33.20 10.89
N THR A 293 -18.11 -34.08 11.88
CA THR A 293 -19.26 -34.46 12.73
C THR A 293 -19.67 -33.28 13.61
N ASP A 294 -20.93 -33.23 14.06
CA ASP A 294 -21.42 -32.20 15.00
C ASP A 294 -20.54 -32.14 16.25
N TYR A 295 -20.20 -33.31 16.81
CA TYR A 295 -19.30 -33.40 17.96
C TYR A 295 -17.89 -32.86 17.66
N ALA A 296 -17.39 -32.96 16.42
CA ALA A 296 -16.10 -32.41 16.05
C ALA A 296 -16.14 -30.88 15.93
N VAL A 297 -17.27 -30.32 15.45
CA VAL A 297 -17.51 -28.87 15.45
C VAL A 297 -17.62 -28.33 16.88
N GLU A 298 -18.37 -29.02 17.75
CA GLU A 298 -18.46 -28.69 19.18
C GLU A 298 -17.09 -28.76 19.87
N GLU A 299 -16.32 -29.79 19.58
CA GLU A 299 -14.97 -29.96 20.11
C GLU A 299 -14.07 -28.78 19.73
N ALA A 300 -14.17 -28.26 18.52
CA ALA A 300 -13.39 -27.10 18.08
C ALA A 300 -13.67 -25.85 18.92
N ALA A 301 -14.86 -25.72 19.49
CA ALA A 301 -15.26 -24.61 20.36
C ALA A 301 -15.12 -24.91 21.87
N ARG A 302 -14.91 -26.18 22.25
CA ARG A 302 -15.01 -26.67 23.64
C ARG A 302 -14.10 -25.95 24.64
N SER A 303 -12.94 -25.47 24.19
CA SER A 303 -11.97 -24.79 25.06
C SER A 303 -12.34 -23.34 25.42
N GLY A 304 -13.37 -22.77 24.79
CA GLY A 304 -13.74 -21.35 24.90
C GLY A 304 -12.88 -20.42 24.03
N ARG A 305 -11.75 -20.90 23.49
CA ARG A 305 -10.93 -20.21 22.47
C ARG A 305 -10.97 -21.00 21.16
N ILE A 306 -11.20 -20.30 20.05
CA ILE A 306 -11.10 -20.92 18.72
C ILE A 306 -9.64 -20.91 18.28
N TYR A 307 -9.04 -22.10 18.25
CA TYR A 307 -7.68 -22.30 17.75
C TYR A 307 -7.64 -22.54 16.25
N ALA A 308 -8.70 -23.07 15.66
CA ALA A 308 -8.75 -23.41 14.25
C ALA A 308 -10.14 -23.14 13.66
N VAL A 309 -10.17 -22.63 12.44
CA VAL A 309 -11.37 -22.59 11.61
C VAL A 309 -11.47 -23.85 10.75
N LEU A 310 -12.69 -24.28 10.49
CA LEU A 310 -13.01 -25.50 9.76
C LEU A 310 -13.54 -25.15 8.37
N MET A 311 -13.09 -25.91 7.38
CA MET A 311 -13.48 -25.76 5.97
C MET A 311 -13.74 -27.14 5.38
N ASP A 312 -14.80 -27.27 4.58
CA ASP A 312 -15.15 -28.55 3.97
C ASP A 312 -15.12 -28.57 2.44
N GLY A 313 -15.51 -29.71 1.87
CA GLY A 313 -15.58 -29.88 0.42
C GLY A 313 -16.59 -28.95 -0.26
N SER A 314 -17.64 -28.49 0.43
CA SER A 314 -18.62 -27.56 -0.14
C SER A 314 -18.03 -26.16 -0.28
N ASP A 315 -17.27 -25.71 0.72
CA ASP A 315 -16.52 -24.47 0.69
C ASP A 315 -15.51 -24.46 -0.46
N LEU A 316 -14.72 -25.54 -0.57
CA LEU A 316 -13.74 -25.71 -1.64
C LEU A 316 -14.38 -25.75 -3.02
N ALA A 317 -15.52 -26.44 -3.17
CA ALA A 317 -16.25 -26.51 -4.43
C ALA A 317 -16.67 -25.11 -4.90
N GLN A 318 -17.17 -24.26 -4.01
CA GLN A 318 -17.51 -22.88 -4.33
C GLN A 318 -16.28 -22.05 -4.76
N VAL A 319 -15.14 -22.26 -4.09
CA VAL A 319 -13.89 -21.59 -4.44
C VAL A 319 -13.37 -22.03 -5.80
N PHE A 320 -13.26 -23.33 -6.06
CA PHE A 320 -12.75 -23.85 -7.33
C PHE A 320 -13.66 -23.51 -8.51
N GLN A 321 -14.98 -23.41 -8.29
CA GLN A 321 -15.93 -22.95 -9.30
C GLN A 321 -15.90 -21.42 -9.51
N GLY A 322 -15.15 -20.68 -8.69
CA GLY A 322 -15.06 -19.22 -8.75
C GLY A 322 -16.33 -18.51 -8.29
N LEU A 323 -17.20 -19.18 -7.53
CA LEU A 323 -18.41 -18.59 -6.94
C LEU A 323 -18.06 -17.70 -5.74
N VAL A 324 -17.03 -18.09 -4.98
CA VAL A 324 -16.53 -17.34 -3.82
C VAL A 324 -15.00 -17.24 -3.93
N ASP A 325 -14.43 -16.06 -3.71
CA ASP A 325 -12.98 -15.89 -3.61
C ASP A 325 -12.46 -16.48 -2.29
N LEU A 326 -11.36 -17.26 -2.33
CA LEU A 326 -10.82 -17.93 -1.14
C LEU A 326 -10.46 -16.96 -0.01
N THR A 327 -9.90 -15.80 -0.36
CA THR A 327 -9.50 -14.78 0.61
C THR A 327 -10.74 -14.21 1.30
N GLU A 328 -11.81 -13.98 0.54
CA GLU A 328 -13.10 -13.54 1.11
C GLU A 328 -13.72 -14.62 2.02
N LEU A 329 -13.72 -15.88 1.58
CA LEU A 329 -14.22 -17.01 2.38
C LEU A 329 -13.49 -17.12 3.73
N LEU A 330 -12.16 -17.09 3.71
CA LEU A 330 -11.35 -17.18 4.93
C LEU A 330 -11.59 -15.97 5.85
N ARG A 331 -11.71 -14.75 5.32
CA ARG A 331 -12.05 -13.57 6.12
C ARG A 331 -13.38 -13.74 6.84
N ARG A 332 -14.41 -14.24 6.15
CA ARG A 332 -15.73 -14.47 6.76
C ARG A 332 -15.69 -15.53 7.84
N LYS A 333 -15.03 -16.67 7.59
CA LYS A 333 -14.85 -17.73 8.60
C LYS A 333 -14.10 -17.23 9.83
N LEU A 334 -13.00 -16.49 9.64
CA LEU A 334 -12.23 -15.91 10.74
C LEU A 334 -13.02 -14.85 11.52
N ARG A 335 -13.76 -13.98 10.82
CA ARG A 335 -14.66 -13.01 11.45
C ARG A 335 -15.72 -13.70 12.29
N HIS A 336 -16.40 -14.71 11.73
CA HIS A 336 -17.44 -15.45 12.44
C HIS A 336 -16.87 -16.19 13.66
N ALA A 337 -15.67 -16.76 13.55
CA ALA A 337 -14.98 -17.36 14.69
C ALA A 337 -14.64 -16.34 15.78
N ALA A 338 -14.21 -15.14 15.40
CA ALA A 338 -13.86 -14.07 16.33
C ALA A 338 -15.10 -13.45 17.01
N GLU A 339 -16.20 -13.25 16.28
CA GLU A 339 -17.40 -12.58 16.78
C GLU A 339 -18.33 -13.51 17.57
N TYR A 340 -18.48 -14.77 17.11
CA TYR A 340 -19.48 -15.70 17.66
C TYR A 340 -18.87 -16.93 18.32
N GLY A 341 -17.55 -17.10 18.30
CA GLY A 341 -16.90 -18.27 18.87
C GLY A 341 -17.28 -19.58 18.17
N ARG A 342 -17.58 -19.54 16.87
CA ARG A 342 -17.89 -20.74 16.07
C ARG A 342 -16.75 -21.05 15.10
N ALA A 343 -16.22 -22.27 15.17
CA ALA A 343 -15.12 -22.71 14.31
C ALA A 343 -15.57 -23.03 12.87
N MET A 344 -16.84 -23.37 12.68
CA MET A 344 -17.45 -23.70 11.39
C MET A 344 -18.45 -22.59 11.01
N TYR A 345 -18.46 -22.21 9.74
CA TYR A 345 -19.39 -21.26 9.14
C TYR A 345 -19.44 -21.52 7.63
N HIS A 346 -20.63 -21.68 7.04
CA HIS A 346 -20.79 -21.70 5.59
C HIS A 346 -21.31 -20.36 5.08
N VAL A 347 -20.79 -19.94 3.93
CA VAL A 347 -21.29 -18.74 3.26
C VAL A 347 -22.72 -19.00 2.81
N GLY A 348 -23.67 -18.27 3.38
CA GLY A 348 -25.11 -18.44 3.15
C GLY A 348 -25.92 -18.83 4.38
N ASP A 349 -25.28 -19.07 5.53
CA ASP A 349 -25.94 -19.35 6.81
C ASP A 349 -26.51 -18.09 7.53
N ASP A 350 -26.46 -16.93 6.87
CA ASP A 350 -26.84 -15.60 7.42
C ASP A 350 -28.33 -15.28 7.29
#